data_AF-A0A2T0AN07-F1
#
_entry.id   AF-A0A2T0AN07-F1
#
_cell.length_a   1.000
_cell.length_b   1.000
_cell.length_c   1.000
_cell.angle_alpha   90.00
_cell.angle_beta   90.00
_cell.angle_gamma   90.00
#
_symmetry.space_group_name_H-M   'P 1'
#
loop_
_entity.id
_entity.type
_entity.pdbx_description
1 polymer ?
#
loop_
_entity_poly.entity_id
_entity_poly.type
_entity_poly.pdbx_seq_one_letter_code
_entity_poly.pdbx_strand_id
1 'polypeptide(L)'
;MAYFLIVTGILLVATSFLAALRLKDGLSGENGSGISTANTELFVRLAALQREVEALKKTVAELQDELYLVPSEEELPGNAAPYGAVAEQIRQAHAAGESIESLARRFGRGKGEIALILNLKR
;
A
#
# COMPACT_ATOMS: atom_id res chain seq x y z
N MET A 1 -22.52 -72.68 22.12
CA MET A 1 -22.39 -72.07 20.78
C MET A 1 -23.00 -70.66 20.73
N ALA A 2 -24.29 -70.46 21.06
CA ALA A 2 -24.95 -69.14 21.01
C ALA A 2 -24.29 -68.04 21.88
N TYR A 3 -23.82 -68.40 23.08
CA TYR A 3 -23.14 -67.45 23.97
C TYR A 3 -21.86 -66.84 23.37
N PHE A 4 -21.14 -67.62 22.55
CA PHE A 4 -19.92 -67.15 21.90
C PHE A 4 -20.22 -66.04 20.88
N LEU A 5 -21.31 -66.17 20.12
CA LEU A 5 -21.77 -65.15 19.16
C LEU A 5 -22.23 -63.85 19.84
N ILE A 6 -22.86 -63.97 21.01
CA ILE A 6 -23.31 -62.80 21.78
C ILE A 6 -22.11 -62.03 22.32
N VAL A 7 -21.12 -62.74 22.90
CA VAL A 7 -19.92 -62.11 23.47
C VAL A 7 -19.06 -61.48 22.39
N THR A 8 -18.84 -62.15 21.25
CA THR A 8 -18.08 -61.58 20.13
C THR A 8 -18.80 -60.40 19.49
N GLY A 9 -20.13 -60.42 19.41
CA GLY A 9 -20.94 -59.29 18.95
C GLY A 9 -20.78 -58.06 19.84
N ILE A 10 -20.87 -58.23 21.16
CA ILE A 10 -20.67 -57.13 22.12
C ILE A 10 -19.25 -56.56 22.02
N LEU A 11 -18.24 -57.43 21.88
CA LEU A 11 -16.84 -57.03 21.72
C LEU A 11 -16.62 -56.20 20.45
N LEU A 12 -17.24 -56.57 19.33
CA LEU A 12 -17.17 -55.82 18.07
C LEU A 12 -17.81 -54.44 18.19
N VAL A 13 -18.96 -54.33 18.85
CA VAL A 13 -19.62 -53.03 19.09
C VAL A 13 -18.76 -52.15 19.98
N ALA A 14 -18.21 -52.70 21.06
CA ALA A 14 -17.35 -51.96 21.98
C ALA A 14 -16.06 -51.46 21.32
N THR A 15 -15.40 -52.31 20.53
CA THR A 15 -14.16 -51.94 19.82
C THR A 15 -14.42 -50.93 18.70
N SER A 16 -15.52 -51.07 17.97
CA SER A 16 -15.94 -50.09 16.95
C SER A 16 -16.28 -48.73 17.56
N PHE A 17 -16.97 -48.72 18.70
CA PHE A 17 -17.29 -47.50 19.44
C PHE A 17 -16.03 -46.82 19.98
N LEU A 18 -15.07 -47.58 20.52
CA LEU A 18 -13.79 -47.05 20.99
C LEU A 18 -12.94 -46.48 19.85
N ALA A 19 -12.94 -47.13 18.68
CA ALA A 19 -12.26 -46.64 17.49
C ALA A 19 -12.89 -45.34 16.97
N ALA A 20 -14.23 -45.23 16.99
CA ALA A 20 -14.95 -44.01 16.61
C ALA A 20 -14.65 -42.85 17.57
N LEU A 21 -14.55 -43.11 18.88
CA LEU A 21 -14.14 -42.11 19.86
C LEU A 21 -12.68 -41.67 19.64
N ARG A 22 -11.76 -42.61 19.37
CA ARG A 22 -10.37 -42.26 19.05
C ARG A 22 -10.21 -41.51 17.73
N LEU A 23 -11.04 -41.74 16.73
CA LEU A 23 -11.03 -40.96 15.49
C LEU A 23 -11.47 -39.52 15.73
N LYS A 24 -12.47 -39.32 16.61
CA LYS A 24 -12.96 -38.00 17.00
C LYS A 24 -11.88 -37.19 17.73
N ASP A 25 -11.09 -37.84 18.58
CA ASP A 25 -10.00 -37.18 19.31
C ASP A 25 -8.73 -37.04 18.45
N GLY A 26 -8.45 -38.01 17.56
CA GLY A 26 -7.27 -38.04 16.70
C GLY A 26 -7.31 -37.09 15.50
N LEU A 27 -8.48 -36.65 15.05
CA LEU A 27 -8.63 -35.66 13.96
C LEU A 27 -8.60 -34.21 14.45
N SER A 28 -8.52 -33.97 15.77
CA SER A 28 -8.54 -32.63 16.36
C SER A 28 -7.17 -32.13 16.84
N GLY A 29 -6.09 -32.89 16.60
CA GLY A 29 -4.80 -32.68 17.26
C GLY A 29 -3.72 -31.89 16.50
N GLU A 30 -3.65 -31.93 15.16
CA GLU A 30 -2.41 -31.50 14.49
C GLU A 30 -2.56 -30.36 13.47
N ASN A 31 -3.73 -30.18 12.85
CA ASN A 31 -3.93 -29.16 11.81
C ASN A 31 -4.68 -27.90 12.29
N GLY A 32 -5.26 -27.91 13.50
CA GLY A 32 -6.04 -26.79 14.01
C GLY A 32 -5.24 -25.71 14.75
N SER A 33 -4.10 -26.07 15.37
CA SER A 33 -3.33 -25.12 16.18
C SER A 33 -2.49 -24.18 15.32
N GLY A 34 -1.89 -24.67 14.23
CA GLY A 34 -1.05 -23.87 13.32
C GLY A 34 -1.84 -22.82 12.50
N ILE A 35 -3.07 -23.14 12.12
CA ILE A 35 -3.95 -22.19 11.40
C ILE A 35 -4.46 -21.10 12.38
N SER A 36 -4.77 -21.48 13.62
CA SER A 36 -5.25 -20.54 14.64
C SER A 36 -4.16 -19.56 15.10
N THR A 37 -2.91 -20.02 15.20
CA THR A 37 -1.75 -19.14 15.50
C THR A 37 -1.39 -18.23 14.32
N ALA A 38 -1.38 -18.74 13.09
CA ALA A 38 -1.15 -17.91 11.91
C ALA A 38 -2.24 -16.82 11.73
N ASN A 39 -3.50 -17.18 11.98
CA ASN A 39 -4.60 -16.20 11.92
C ASN A 39 -4.50 -15.16 13.04
N THR A 40 -4.16 -15.54 14.27
CA THR A 40 -3.96 -14.57 15.36
C THR A 40 -2.78 -13.64 15.06
N GLU A 41 -1.69 -14.13 14.48
CA GLU A 41 -0.58 -13.28 14.03
C GLU A 41 -1.00 -12.30 12.92
N LEU A 42 -1.81 -12.74 11.95
CA LEU A 42 -2.36 -11.87 10.92
C LEU A 42 -3.28 -10.79 11.50
N PHE A 43 -4.11 -11.12 12.49
CA PHE A 43 -4.95 -10.13 13.17
C PHE A 43 -4.12 -9.10 13.94
N VAL A 44 -3.02 -9.50 14.58
CA VAL A 44 -2.09 -8.58 15.25
C VAL A 44 -1.41 -7.65 14.24
N ARG A 45 -0.95 -8.19 13.10
CA ARG A 45 -0.34 -7.38 12.02
C ARG A 45 -1.35 -6.41 11.39
N LEU A 46 -2.60 -6.84 11.17
CA LEU A 46 -3.68 -5.98 10.69
C LEU A 46 -3.99 -4.84 11.67
N ALA A 47 -4.05 -5.14 12.97
CA ALA A 47 -4.26 -4.13 14.00
C ALA A 47 -3.10 -3.13 14.08
N ALA A 48 -1.86 -3.60 13.91
CA ALA A 48 -0.69 -2.73 13.83
C ALA A 48 -0.74 -1.81 12.59
N LEU A 49 -1.04 -2.37 11.41
CA LEU A 49 -1.19 -1.58 10.19
C LEU A 49 -2.34 -0.56 10.29
N GLN A 50 -3.48 -0.92 10.90
CA GLN A 50 -4.57 0.02 11.11
C GLN A 50 -4.16 1.19 12.00
N ARG A 51 -3.40 0.93 13.07
CA ARG A 51 -2.85 1.99 13.93
C ARG A 51 -1.85 2.86 13.20
N GLU A 52 -0.99 2.28 12.37
CA GLU A 52 -0.06 3.05 11.54
C GLU A 52 -0.80 3.93 10.53
N VAL A 53 -1.85 3.42 9.88
CA VAL A 53 -2.69 4.22 8.98
C VAL A 53 -3.43 5.33 9.72
N GLU A 54 -3.92 5.10 10.93
CA GLU A 54 -4.52 6.16 11.76
C GLU A 54 -3.50 7.21 12.19
N ALA A 55 -2.31 6.79 12.63
CA ALA A 55 -1.23 7.69 12.96
C ALA A 55 -0.80 8.51 11.74
N LEU A 56 -0.70 7.89 10.57
CA LEU A 56 -0.34 8.55 9.32
C LEU A 56 -1.43 9.51 8.87
N LYS A 57 -2.71 9.15 9.02
CA LYS A 57 -3.84 10.06 8.77
C LYS A 57 -3.81 11.26 9.70
N LYS A 58 -3.47 11.05 10.98
CA LYS A 58 -3.34 12.13 11.95
C LYS A 58 -2.19 13.06 11.59
N THR A 59 -1.01 12.53 11.23
CA THR A 59 0.11 13.35 10.77
C THR A 59 -0.19 14.08 9.47
N VAL A 60 -0.95 13.46 8.56
CA VAL A 60 -1.40 14.12 7.33
C VAL A 60 -2.39 15.23 7.66
N ALA A 61 -3.31 15.01 8.59
CA ALA A 61 -4.24 16.05 9.03
C ALA A 61 -3.51 17.22 9.72
N GLU A 62 -2.52 16.94 10.58
CA GLU A 62 -1.67 17.96 11.21
C GLU A 62 -0.87 18.75 10.17
N LEU A 63 -0.25 18.09 9.19
CA LEU A 63 0.45 18.75 8.09
C LEU A 63 -0.50 19.53 7.17
N GLN A 64 -1.73 19.04 6.98
CA GLN A 64 -2.74 19.70 6.16
C GLN A 64 -3.28 20.96 6.86
N ASP A 65 -3.40 20.94 8.19
CA ASP A 65 -3.77 22.10 9.00
C ASP A 65 -2.63 23.14 9.03
N GLU A 66 -1.38 22.69 9.11
CA GLU A 66 -0.20 23.54 8.99
C GLU A 66 -0.09 24.16 7.57
N LEU A 67 -0.50 23.43 6.54
CA LEU A 67 -0.60 23.94 5.16
C LEU A 67 -1.78 24.92 4.98
N TYR A 68 -2.83 24.84 5.78
CA TYR A 68 -4.01 25.73 5.72
C TYR A 68 -3.82 27.08 6.44
N LEU A 69 -2.75 27.22 7.23
CA LEU A 69 -2.33 28.50 7.85
C LEU A 69 -1.40 29.32 6.95
N VAL A 70 -0.98 28.80 5.80
CA VAL A 70 -0.39 29.63 4.75
C VAL A 70 -1.55 30.48 4.20
N PRO A 71 -1.51 31.82 4.35
CA PRO A 71 -2.58 32.66 3.86
C PRO A 71 -2.74 32.35 2.37
N SER A 72 -3.99 32.08 1.98
CA SER A 72 -4.40 32.02 0.59
C SER A 72 -4.16 33.40 -0.02
N GLU A 73 -2.94 33.63 -0.50
CA GLU A 73 -2.66 34.73 -1.39
C GLU A 73 -3.49 34.50 -2.66
N GLU A 74 -4.53 35.32 -2.74
CA GLU A 74 -5.13 35.87 -3.95
C GLU A 74 -5.78 34.92 -4.96
N GLU A 75 -7.02 35.29 -5.26
CA GLU A 75 -7.71 35.11 -6.53
C GLU A 75 -6.76 34.87 -7.71
N LEU A 76 -7.00 33.81 -8.47
CA LEU A 76 -6.36 33.55 -9.75
C LEU A 76 -6.34 34.83 -10.62
N PRO A 77 -5.16 35.17 -11.16
CA PRO A 77 -5.01 34.91 -12.58
C PRO A 77 -3.67 34.22 -12.88
N GLY A 78 -3.74 32.96 -13.29
CA GLY A 78 -2.84 32.40 -14.29
C GLY A 78 -1.33 32.45 -14.04
N ASN A 79 -0.83 32.27 -12.82
CA ASN A 79 0.63 32.26 -12.61
C ASN A 79 1.11 31.40 -11.43
N ALA A 80 0.73 30.12 -11.39
CA ALA A 80 1.29 29.17 -10.43
C ALA A 80 2.58 28.52 -10.99
N ALA A 81 3.72 29.12 -10.64
CA ALA A 81 4.98 28.49 -10.19
C ALA A 81 6.23 29.18 -10.80
N PRO A 82 7.29 29.46 -9.99
CA PRO A 82 8.56 30.06 -10.46
C PRO A 82 9.23 29.31 -11.63
N TYR A 83 8.95 28.01 -11.75
CA TYR A 83 9.42 27.17 -12.85
C TYR A 83 8.70 27.44 -14.18
N GLY A 84 7.43 27.82 -14.14
CA GLY A 84 6.66 28.22 -15.32
C GLY A 84 7.17 29.52 -15.93
N ALA A 85 7.55 30.49 -15.10
CA ALA A 85 8.08 31.78 -15.55
C ALA A 85 9.39 31.64 -16.34
N VAL A 86 10.35 30.85 -15.84
CA VAL A 86 11.63 30.62 -16.55
C VAL A 86 11.40 29.83 -17.84
N ALA A 87 10.56 28.80 -17.80
CA ALA A 87 10.23 28.02 -18.98
C ALA A 87 9.51 28.86 -20.06
N GLU A 88 8.63 29.78 -19.64
CA GLU A 88 7.94 30.70 -20.53
C GLU A 88 8.88 31.76 -21.11
N GLN A 89 9.80 32.31 -20.30
CA GLN A 89 10.85 33.21 -20.80
C GLN A 89 11.77 32.52 -21.81
N ILE A 90 12.14 31.25 -21.59
CA ILE A 90 12.91 30.44 -22.54
C ILE A 90 12.12 30.26 -23.85
N ARG A 91 10.82 29.96 -23.77
CA ARG A 91 9.95 29.81 -24.94
C ARG A 91 9.79 31.12 -25.72
N GLN A 92 9.55 32.24 -25.04
CA GLN A 92 9.42 33.56 -25.68
C GLN A 92 10.73 33.99 -26.35
N ALA A 93 11.87 33.78 -25.69
CA ALA A 93 13.17 34.10 -26.23
C ALA A 93 13.55 33.23 -27.44
N HIS A 94 13.24 31.93 -27.38
CA HIS A 94 13.38 31.04 -28.54
C HIS A 94 12.43 31.44 -29.69
N ALA A 95 11.18 31.82 -29.39
CA ALA A 95 10.23 32.32 -30.38
C ALA A 95 10.69 33.65 -31.02
N ALA A 96 11.46 34.46 -30.31
CA ALA A 96 12.12 35.66 -30.82
C ALA A 96 13.36 35.35 -31.70
N GLY A 97 13.70 34.08 -31.92
CA GLY A 97 14.82 33.64 -32.76
C GLY A 97 16.14 33.44 -32.00
N GLU A 98 16.14 33.46 -30.67
CA GLU A 98 17.34 33.22 -29.88
C GLU A 98 17.77 31.75 -29.92
N SER A 99 19.06 31.50 -30.13
CA SER A 99 19.57 30.13 -30.24
C SER A 99 19.58 29.40 -28.89
N ILE A 100 19.40 28.08 -28.93
CA ILE A 100 19.45 27.19 -27.74
C ILE A 100 20.75 27.39 -26.94
N GLU A 101 21.85 27.71 -27.63
CA GLU A 101 23.17 27.95 -27.02
C GLU A 101 23.24 29.25 -26.23
N SER A 102 22.59 30.30 -26.71
CA SER A 102 22.49 31.57 -25.99
C SER A 102 21.61 31.40 -24.75
N LEU A 103 20.47 30.72 -24.91
CA LEU A 103 19.55 30.42 -23.81
C LEU A 103 20.22 29.55 -22.73
N ALA A 104 20.95 28.51 -23.12
CA ALA A 104 21.69 27.65 -22.19
C ALA A 104 22.69 28.45 -21.34
N ARG A 105 23.44 29.39 -21.95
CA ARG A 105 24.36 30.26 -21.23
C ARG A 105 23.65 31.25 -20.33
N ARG A 106 22.60 31.92 -20.84
CA ARG A 106 21.86 32.96 -20.11
C ARG A 106 21.16 32.42 -18.87
N PHE A 107 20.58 31.22 -18.98
CA PHE A 107 19.84 30.58 -17.89
C PHE A 107 20.67 29.59 -17.07
N GLY A 108 21.96 29.39 -17.39
CA GLY A 108 22.85 28.47 -16.68
C GLY A 108 22.43 27.01 -16.76
N ARG A 109 21.79 26.60 -17.86
CA ARG A 109 21.19 25.26 -18.06
C ARG A 109 21.86 24.51 -19.20
N GLY A 110 21.79 23.18 -19.17
CA GLY A 110 22.29 22.35 -20.27
C GLY A 110 21.48 22.56 -21.56
N LYS A 111 22.11 22.43 -22.74
CA LYS A 111 21.41 22.51 -24.04
C LYS A 111 20.24 21.50 -24.12
N GLY A 112 20.42 20.31 -23.54
CA GLY A 112 19.39 19.28 -23.45
C GLY A 112 18.20 19.69 -22.58
N GLU A 113 18.43 20.40 -21.47
CA GLU A 113 17.37 20.91 -20.61
C GLU A 113 16.55 21.99 -21.31
N ILE A 114 17.21 22.90 -22.05
CA ILE A 114 16.52 23.90 -22.87
C ILE A 114 15.66 23.21 -23.93
N ALA A 115 16.20 22.21 -24.63
CA ALA A 115 15.46 21.45 -25.63
C ALA A 115 14.25 20.70 -25.03
N LEU A 116 14.39 20.14 -23.83
CA LEU A 116 13.28 19.51 -23.11
C LEU A 116 12.20 20.53 -22.75
N ILE A 117 12.57 21.70 -22.24
CA ILE A 117 11.62 22.79 -21.92
C ILE A 117 10.84 23.25 -23.15
N LEU A 118 11.50 23.31 -24.30
CA LEU A 118 10.87 23.68 -25.58
C LEU A 118 9.95 22.56 -26.09
N ASN A 119 10.27 21.29 -25.83
CA ASN A 119 9.50 20.11 -26.27
C ASN A 119 8.36 19.71 -25.31
N LEU A 120 8.33 20.21 -24.08
CA LEU A 120 7.31 19.88 -23.06
C LEU A 120 5.91 20.50 -23.32
N LYS A 121 5.58 20.84 -24.57
CA LYS A 121 4.25 21.27 -24.98
C LYS A 121 3.74 20.40 -26.13
N ARG A 122 2.91 19.42 -25.79
CA ARG A 122 1.75 19.02 -26.59
C ARG A 122 0.60 18.65 -25.66
#